data_AF-A0A662UWK9-F1
#
_entry.id   AF-A0A662UWK9-F1
#
_cell.length_a   1.000
_cell.length_b   1.000
_cell.length_c   1.000
_cell.angle_alpha   90.00
_cell.angle_beta   90.00
_cell.angle_gamma   90.00
#
_symmetry.space_group_name_H-M   'P 1'
#
loop_
_entity.id
_entity.type
_entity.pdbx_description
1 polymer ?
#
loop_
_entity_poly.entity_id
_entity_poly.type
_entity_poly.pdbx_seq_one_letter_code
_entity_poly.pdbx_strand_id
1 'polypeptide(L)'
;MHRYTDRAAGRGVEVVVRNGYVELPLPRPISGVYLEEAILRRRSIREYRGEPLSIEQLSLLLWAAQGITDMRYLFRASPSAGATYPLEI
;
A
#
# COMPACT_ATOMS: atom_id res chain seq x y z
N MET A 1 2.39 7.92 22.58
CA MET A 1 1.67 7.87 21.29
C MET A 1 1.95 9.18 20.60
N HIS A 2 2.64 9.17 19.46
CA HIS A 2 2.89 10.38 18.69
C HIS A 2 1.91 10.39 17.51
N ARG A 3 1.15 11.47 17.37
CA ARG A 3 0.23 11.67 16.24
C ARG A 3 0.87 12.65 15.28
N TYR A 4 1.00 12.25 14.03
CA TYR A 4 1.47 13.13 12.96
C TYR A 4 0.34 13.33 11.97
N THR A 5 0.16 14.55 11.48
CA THR A 5 -0.81 14.82 10.42
C THR A 5 -0.16 14.59 9.06
N ASP A 6 -0.70 13.65 8.30
CA ASP A 6 -0.27 13.47 6.91
C ASP A 6 -0.66 14.71 6.09
N ARG A 7 0.34 15.47 5.64
CA ARG A 7 0.14 16.67 4.82
C ARG A 7 -0.06 16.35 3.34
N ALA A 8 0.24 15.12 2.89
CA ALA A 8 0.03 14.66 1.52
C ALA A 8 -1.37 14.07 1.31
N ALA A 9 -2.03 13.62 2.38
CA ALA A 9 -3.44 13.27 2.33
C ALA A 9 -4.30 14.55 2.21
N GLY A 10 -5.03 14.69 1.11
CA GLY A 10 -5.99 15.80 0.91
C GLY A 10 -7.13 15.86 1.94
N ARG A 11 -7.19 14.90 2.87
CA ARG A 11 -7.97 14.90 4.11
C ARG A 11 -6.97 14.57 5.23
N GLY A 12 -6.92 15.36 6.30
CA GLY A 12 -5.94 15.19 7.39
C GLY A 12 -6.07 13.84 8.09
N VAL A 13 -5.43 12.80 7.54
CA VAL A 13 -5.35 11.50 8.18
C VAL A 13 -4.30 11.57 9.27
N GLU A 14 -4.74 11.29 10.51
CA GLU A 14 -3.83 11.14 11.63
C GLU A 14 -3.05 9.83 11.46
N VAL A 15 -1.75 9.95 11.35
CA VAL A 15 -0.81 8.83 11.40
C VAL A 15 -0.55 8.54 12.87
N VAL A 16 -0.89 7.32 13.30
CA VAL A 16 -0.64 6.85 14.65
C VAL A 16 0.70 6.13 14.68
N VAL A 17 1.62 6.65 15.49
CA VAL A 17 2.92 6.01 15.75
C VAL A 17 2.92 5.41 17.16
N ARG A 18 3.17 4.10 17.24
CA ARG A 18 3.19 3.33 18.49
C ARG A 18 4.39 2.41 18.52
N ASN A 19 5.24 2.54 19.56
CA ASN A 19 6.41 1.68 19.80
C ASN A 19 7.35 1.55 18.59
N GLY A 20 7.53 2.63 17.81
CA GLY A 20 8.36 2.62 16.60
C GLY A 20 7.66 2.09 15.34
N TYR A 21 6.40 1.67 15.44
CA TYR A 21 5.58 1.24 14.31
C TYR A 21 4.62 2.35 13.87
N VAL A 22 4.36 2.38 12.57
CA VAL A 22 3.35 3.24 11.95
C VAL A 22 2.12 2.40 11.65
N GLU A 23 0.96 2.78 12.19
CA GLU A 23 -0.30 2.12 11.87
C GLU A 23 -0.78 2.57 10.49
N LEU A 24 -0.97 1.60 9.59
CA LEU A 24 -1.49 1.86 8.25
C LEU A 24 -3.03 1.80 8.27
N PRO A 25 -3.70 2.72 7.55
CA PRO A 25 -5.14 2.60 7.34
C PRO A 25 -5.46 1.35 6.52
N LEU A 26 -6.69 0.86 6.58
CA LEU A 26 -7.11 -0.22 5.70
C LEU A 26 -6.96 0.19 4.21
N PRO A 27 -6.41 -0.68 3.35
CA PRO A 27 -6.22 -0.37 1.94
C PRO A 27 -7.59 -0.17 1.28
N ARG A 28 -7.75 0.97 0.60
CA ARG A 28 -8.99 1.31 -0.09
C ARG A 28 -8.83 1.07 -1.59
N PRO A 29 -9.73 0.35 -2.25
CA PRO A 29 -9.66 0.16 -3.70
C PRO A 29 -9.64 1.50 -4.43
N ILE A 30 -8.76 1.61 -5.43
CA ILE A 30 -8.83 2.71 -6.39
C ILE A 30 -9.95 2.39 -7.36
N SER A 31 -10.92 3.30 -7.49
CA SER A 31 -11.92 3.25 -8.56
C SER A 31 -11.38 3.88 -9.84
N GLY A 32 -11.74 3.34 -11.00
CA GLY A 32 -11.55 4.01 -12.29
C GLY A 32 -10.29 3.64 -13.08
N VAL A 33 -9.52 2.64 -12.63
CA VAL A 33 -8.46 2.02 -13.44
C VAL A 33 -8.79 0.54 -13.65
N TYR A 34 -9.01 0.17 -14.90
CA TYR A 34 -9.20 -1.22 -15.30
C TYR A 34 -7.84 -1.94 -15.42
N LEU A 35 -7.86 -3.27 -15.30
CA LEU A 35 -6.63 -4.08 -15.30
C LEU A 35 -5.87 -3.94 -16.63
N GLU A 36 -6.59 -4.03 -17.74
CA GLU A 36 -6.04 -3.89 -19.09
C GLU A 36 -5.40 -2.51 -19.30
N GLU A 37 -6.00 -1.45 -18.77
CA GLU A 37 -5.48 -0.09 -18.87
C GLU A 37 -4.20 0.07 -18.04
N ALA A 38 -4.18 -0.51 -16.83
CA ALA A 38 -2.99 -0.51 -15.99
C ALA A 38 -1.81 -1.22 -16.67
N ILE A 39 -2.06 -2.38 -17.30
CA ILE A 39 -1.04 -3.13 -18.04
C ILE A 39 -0.54 -2.32 -19.24
N LEU A 40 -1.45 -1.72 -20.02
CA LEU A 40 -1.12 -0.93 -21.20
C LEU A 40 -0.23 0.28 -20.85
N ARG A 41 -0.59 1.00 -19.78
CA ARG A 41 0.11 2.23 -19.33
C ARG A 41 1.39 1.96 -18.54
N ARG A 42 1.64 0.74 -18.08
CA ARG A 42 2.79 0.43 -17.20
C ARG A 42 4.13 0.79 -17.85
N ARG A 43 4.90 1.70 -17.22
CA ARG A 43 6.26 2.08 -17.61
C ARG A 43 7.14 2.21 -16.37
N SER A 44 8.46 2.08 -16.54
CA SER A 44 9.43 2.37 -15.47
C SER A 44 9.67 3.88 -15.41
N ILE A 45 9.19 4.54 -14.36
CA ILE A 45 9.36 5.97 -14.12
C ILE A 45 10.53 6.16 -13.16
N ARG A 46 11.44 7.12 -13.46
CA ARG A 46 12.65 7.41 -12.67
C ARG A 46 12.80 8.88 -12.27
N GLU A 47 11.82 9.70 -12.62
CA GLU A 47 11.71 11.09 -12.21
C GLU A 47 10.46 11.22 -11.34
N TYR A 48 10.62 11.72 -10.11
CA TYR A 48 9.56 11.80 -9.11
C TYR A 48 9.35 13.24 -8.68
N ARG A 49 8.15 13.54 -8.21
CA ARG A 49 7.88 14.83 -7.60
C ARG A 49 8.43 14.88 -6.17
N GLY A 50 8.54 16.10 -5.62
CA GLY A 50 8.99 16.31 -4.24
C GLY A 50 7.93 16.01 -3.18
N GLU A 51 6.66 15.83 -3.56
CA GLU A 51 5.61 15.48 -2.61
C GLU A 51 5.72 14.00 -2.19
N PRO A 52 5.63 13.69 -0.88
CA PRO A 52 5.61 12.32 -0.41
C PRO A 52 4.29 11.62 -0.78
N LEU A 53 4.31 10.29 -0.80
CA LEU A 53 3.07 9.50 -0.85
C LEU A 53 2.25 9.74 0.41
N SER A 54 0.92 9.79 0.27
CA SER A 54 0.03 9.76 1.43
C SER A 54 0.05 8.38 2.09
N ILE A 55 -0.30 8.32 3.36
CA ILE A 55 -0.33 7.08 4.13
C ILE A 55 -1.33 6.06 3.57
N GLU A 56 -2.43 6.53 2.97
CA GLU A 56 -3.39 5.66 2.28
C GLU A 56 -2.83 5.11 0.97
N GLN A 57 -2.09 5.92 0.20
CA GLN A 57 -1.41 5.46 -1.01
C GLN A 57 -0.36 4.40 -0.67
N LEU A 58 0.42 4.64 0.39
CA LEU A 58 1.41 3.68 0.88
C LEU A 58 0.76 2.37 1.35
N SER A 59 -0.33 2.46 2.14
CA SER A 59 -1.06 1.28 2.60
C SER A 59 -1.56 0.41 1.45
N LEU A 60 -2.19 1.04 0.45
CA LEU A 60 -2.68 0.32 -0.72
C LEU A 60 -1.55 -0.32 -1.52
N LEU A 61 -0.43 0.39 -1.70
CA LEU A 61 0.73 -0.13 -2.43
C LEU A 61 1.31 -1.38 -1.75
N LEU A 62 1.51 -1.32 -0.44
CA LEU A 62 2.02 -2.45 0.35
C LEU A 62 1.05 -3.64 0.31
N TRP A 63 -0.25 -3.39 0.43
CA TRP A 63 -1.25 -4.43 0.31
C TRP A 63 -1.28 -5.06 -1.09
N ALA A 64 -1.20 -4.26 -2.15
CA ALA A 64 -1.16 -4.77 -3.52
C ALA A 64 0.11 -5.60 -3.81
N ALA A 65 1.22 -5.28 -3.14
CA ALA A 65 2.48 -6.00 -3.31
C ALA A 65 2.51 -7.36 -2.58
N GLN A 66 2.15 -7.38 -1.29
CA GLN A 66 2.28 -8.56 -0.42
C GLN A 66 1.14 -8.71 0.61
N GLY A 67 0.09 -7.89 0.54
CA GLY A 67 -1.01 -7.89 1.51
C GLY A 67 -1.85 -9.17 1.48
N ILE A 68 -2.50 -9.46 2.61
CA ILE A 68 -3.39 -10.62 2.75
C ILE A 68 -4.70 -10.37 1.99
N THR A 69 -5.10 -11.33 1.16
CA THR A 69 -6.36 -11.34 0.39
C THR A 69 -7.34 -12.40 0.88
N ASP A 70 -6.85 -13.44 1.56
CA ASP A 70 -7.65 -14.47 2.23
C ASP A 70 -7.20 -14.59 3.70
N MET A 71 -8.07 -14.21 4.63
CA MET A 71 -7.75 -14.23 6.06
C MET A 71 -7.74 -15.63 6.67
N ARG A 72 -8.40 -16.61 6.04
CA ARG A 72 -8.47 -17.99 6.54
C ARG A 72 -7.17 -18.74 6.27
N TYR A 73 -6.59 -18.54 5.09
CA TYR A 73 -5.37 -19.21 4.66
C TYR A 73 -4.13 -18.30 4.66
N LEU A 74 -4.31 -17.02 4.99
CA LEU A 74 -3.27 -15.98 4.95
C LEU A 74 -2.63 -15.85 3.56
N PHE A 75 -3.40 -16.11 2.50
CA PHE A 75 -2.90 -15.95 1.14
C PHE A 75 -2.65 -14.48 0.84
N ARG A 76 -1.53 -14.24 0.17
CA ARG A 76 -1.10 -12.90 -0.24
C ARG A 76 -1.62 -12.54 -1.63
N ALA A 77 -1.65 -11.24 -1.92
CA ALA A 77 -1.95 -10.68 -3.24
C ALA A 77 -1.00 -11.20 -4.32
N SER A 78 0.24 -11.55 -3.95
CA SER A 78 1.20 -12.21 -4.82
C SER A 78 1.21 -13.73 -4.58
N PRO A 79 1.14 -14.57 -5.65
CA PRO A 79 1.28 -16.01 -5.50
C PRO A 79 2.72 -16.39 -5.11
N SER A 80 2.87 -17.52 -4.42
CA SER A 80 4.18 -18.05 -4.03
C SER A 80 4.17 -19.58 -4.04
N ALA A 81 5.24 -20.18 -4.55
CA ALA A 81 5.38 -21.63 -4.62
C ALA A 81 5.29 -22.23 -3.20
N GLY A 82 4.36 -23.17 -3.01
CA GLY A 82 4.09 -23.80 -1.73
C GLY A 82 3.57 -22.85 -0.64
N ALA A 83 3.07 -21.66 -1.00
CA ALA A 83 2.64 -20.62 -0.04
C ALA A 83 3.73 -20.26 0.99
N THR A 84 5.01 -20.33 0.58
CA THR A 84 6.16 -20.11 1.47
C THR A 84 6.44 -18.62 1.74
N TYR A 85 6.04 -17.74 0.81
CA TYR A 85 6.14 -16.28 0.92
C TYR A 85 7.50 -15.77 1.47
N PRO A 86 8.63 -16.11 0.82
CA PRO A 86 9.96 -15.83 1.35
C PRO A 86 10.38 -14.35 1.25
N LEU A 87 9.56 -13.49 0.63
CA LEU A 87 9.86 -12.08 0.41
C LEU A 87 9.24 -11.22 1.52
N GLU A 88 10.03 -10.26 1.98
CA GLU A 88 9.66 -9.25 2.99
C GLU A 88 9.82 -7.84 2.40
N ILE A 89 8.98 -6.92 2.88
CA ILE A 89 8.96 -5.50 2.52
C ILE A 89 8.79 -4.70 3.81
#